data_AF-A0AAV2RKV2-F1
#
_entry.id   AF-A0AAV2RKV2-F1
#
_cell.length_a   1.000
_cell.length_b   1.000
_cell.length_c   1.000
_cell.angle_alpha   90.00
_cell.angle_beta   90.00
_cell.angle_gamma   90.00
#
_symmetry.space_group_name_H-M   'P 1'
#
loop_
_entity.id
_entity.type
_entity.pdbx_description
1 polymer ?
#
loop_
_entity_poly.entity_id
_entity_poly.type
_entity_poly.pdbx_seq_one_letter_code
_entity_poly.pdbx_strand_id
1 'polypeptide(L)'
;WNSVFDEAYTYIQSLKDAEGQLMYKTRRKTGFIGFLVAIKSFRGIFHDLVESPQAQLKYLLTYKFSQDHLELFFGAVCAAGGANTNPTSVQFTAIYKRLLLKTSIKGGIGNVKTLEEVQILHITG
;
A
#
# COMPACT_ATOMS: atom_id res chain seq x y z
N TRP A 1 -20.88 -6.95 4.18
CA TRP A 1 -19.43 -6.91 3.88
C TRP A 1 -18.69 -8.00 4.65
N ASN A 2 -18.97 -8.19 5.94
CA ASN A 2 -18.33 -9.21 6.77
C ASN A 2 -18.58 -10.66 6.24
N SER A 3 -19.82 -10.96 5.83
CA SER A 3 -20.17 -12.25 5.22
C SER A 3 -19.37 -12.57 3.95
N VAL A 4 -19.12 -11.59 3.09
CA VAL A 4 -18.31 -11.75 1.87
C VAL A 4 -16.89 -12.16 2.22
N PHE A 5 -16.31 -11.63 3.29
CA PHE A 5 -14.99 -12.03 3.77
C PHE A 5 -14.99 -13.44 4.37
N ASP A 6 -16.05 -13.85 5.07
CA ASP A 6 -16.19 -15.22 5.59
C ASP A 6 -16.34 -16.25 4.46
N GLU A 7 -17.14 -15.93 3.44
CA GLU A 7 -17.31 -16.74 2.23
C GLU A 7 -16.00 -16.87 1.46
N ALA A 8 -15.31 -15.75 1.21
CA ALA A 8 -14.02 -15.74 0.54
C ALA A 8 -12.95 -16.51 1.33
N TYR A 9 -12.90 -16.34 2.65
CA TYR A 9 -11.98 -17.08 3.52
C TYR A 9 -12.19 -18.59 3.42
N THR A 10 -13.46 -19.02 3.54
CA THR A 10 -13.84 -20.43 3.45
C THR A 10 -13.53 -21.01 2.08
N TYR A 11 -13.86 -20.28 1.01
CA TYR A 11 -13.55 -20.66 -0.36
C TYR A 11 -12.05 -20.87 -0.56
N ILE A 12 -11.22 -19.85 -0.26
CA ILE A 12 -9.77 -19.90 -0.45
C ILE A 12 -9.14 -21.01 0.39
N GLN A 13 -9.60 -21.21 1.63
CA GLN A 13 -9.13 -22.28 2.50
C GLN A 13 -9.49 -23.67 1.97
N SER A 14 -10.60 -23.82 1.24
CA SER A 14 -11.04 -25.10 0.68
C SER A 14 -10.36 -25.50 -0.63
N LEU A 15 -9.67 -24.57 -1.31
CA LEU A 15 -9.03 -24.81 -2.60
C LEU A 15 -7.99 -25.93 -2.52
N LYS A 16 -7.98 -26.80 -3.54
CA LYS A 16 -7.10 -27.95 -3.65
C LYS A 16 -6.39 -27.98 -5.01
N ASP A 17 -5.24 -28.65 -5.07
CA ASP A 17 -4.57 -29.00 -6.32
C ASP A 17 -5.20 -30.26 -6.97
N ALA A 18 -4.63 -30.69 -8.10
CA ALA A 18 -5.12 -31.84 -8.86
C ALA A 18 -5.03 -33.16 -8.07
N GLU A 19 -4.12 -33.21 -7.10
CA GLU A 19 -3.87 -34.33 -6.20
C GLU A 19 -4.77 -34.28 -4.95
N GLY A 20 -5.61 -33.26 -4.80
CA GLY A 20 -6.53 -33.09 -3.68
C GLY A 20 -5.90 -32.50 -2.41
N GLN A 21 -4.64 -32.05 -2.46
CA GLN A 21 -3.97 -31.36 -1.38
C GLN A 21 -4.42 -29.90 -1.31
N LEU A 22 -4.66 -29.39 -0.09
CA LEU A 22 -5.09 -28.01 0.12
C LEU A 22 -4.00 -27.02 -0.33
N MET A 23 -4.39 -26.01 -1.11
CA MET A 23 -3.45 -25.08 -1.76
C MET A 23 -2.53 -24.37 -0.76
N TYR A 24 -3.02 -24.01 0.42
CA TYR A 24 -2.24 -23.37 1.48
C TYR A 24 -1.22 -24.30 2.17
N LYS A 25 -1.24 -25.60 1.88
CA LYS A 25 -0.24 -26.59 2.35
C LYS A 25 0.81 -26.95 1.28
N THR A 26 0.57 -26.58 0.03
CA THR A 26 1.45 -26.88 -1.11
C THR A 26 2.73 -26.01 -1.09
N ARG A 27 3.66 -26.27 -2.03
CA ARG A 27 4.81 -25.37 -2.28
C ARG A 27 4.38 -23.99 -2.81
N ARG A 28 3.20 -23.85 -3.42
CA ARG A 28 2.64 -22.58 -3.95
C ARG A 28 1.73 -21.86 -2.95
N LYS A 29 1.82 -22.20 -1.65
CA LYS A 29 0.95 -21.69 -0.59
C LYS A 29 0.96 -20.18 -0.36
N THR A 30 2.01 -19.47 -0.77
CA THR A 30 2.25 -18.06 -0.39
C THR A 30 1.08 -17.15 -0.73
N GLY A 31 0.53 -17.22 -1.95
CA GLY A 31 -0.60 -16.38 -2.34
C GLY A 31 -1.87 -16.67 -1.52
N PHE A 32 -2.17 -17.95 -1.31
CA PHE A 32 -3.34 -18.39 -0.53
C PHE A 32 -3.24 -17.96 0.94
N ILE A 33 -2.09 -18.19 1.57
CA ILE A 33 -1.85 -17.74 2.95
C ILE A 33 -1.92 -16.21 3.01
N GLY A 34 -1.36 -15.50 2.03
CA GLY A 34 -1.41 -14.05 1.92
C GLY A 34 -2.85 -13.52 1.94
N PHE A 35 -3.74 -14.09 1.12
CA PHE A 35 -5.15 -13.71 1.14
C PHE A 35 -5.83 -14.02 2.47
N LEU A 36 -5.62 -15.21 3.04
CA LEU A 36 -6.23 -15.59 4.32
C LEU A 36 -5.79 -14.67 5.46
N VAL A 37 -4.51 -14.29 5.50
CA VAL A 37 -3.96 -13.33 6.46
C VAL A 37 -4.51 -11.94 6.21
N ALA A 38 -4.59 -11.49 4.95
CA ALA A 38 -5.15 -10.18 4.60
C ALA A 38 -6.60 -10.05 5.06
N ILE A 39 -7.44 -11.07 4.84
CA ILE A 39 -8.83 -11.09 5.30
C ILE A 39 -8.92 -10.95 6.82
N LYS A 40 -8.16 -11.76 7.57
CA LYS A 40 -8.16 -11.70 9.04
C LYS A 40 -7.66 -10.36 9.56
N SER A 41 -6.57 -9.87 9.00
CA SER A 41 -5.95 -8.61 9.42
C SER A 41 -6.86 -7.43 9.14
N PHE A 42 -7.49 -7.39 7.96
CA PHE A 42 -8.38 -6.28 7.59
C PHE A 42 -9.64 -6.24 8.46
N ARG A 43 -10.21 -7.39 8.83
CA ARG A 43 -11.32 -7.45 9.80
C ARG A 43 -10.92 -6.90 11.16
N GLY A 44 -9.74 -7.29 11.65
CA GLY A 44 -9.20 -6.76 12.91
C GLY A 44 -8.99 -5.25 12.87
N ILE A 45 -8.32 -4.74 11.83
CA ILE A 45 -8.08 -3.31 11.64
C ILE A 45 -9.40 -2.54 11.54
N PHE A 46 -10.38 -3.06 10.80
CA PHE A 46 -11.70 -2.42 10.70
C PHE A 46 -12.43 -2.41 12.05
N HIS A 47 -12.38 -3.51 12.79
CA HIS A 47 -12.97 -3.58 14.12
C HIS A 47 -12.36 -2.51 15.05
N ASP A 48 -11.02 -2.47 15.13
CA ASP A 48 -10.31 -1.58 16.05
C ASP A 48 -10.45 -0.10 15.69
N LEU A 49 -10.44 0.23 14.39
CA LEU A 49 -10.39 1.61 13.92
C LEU A 49 -11.76 2.20 13.58
N VAL A 50 -12.79 1.37 13.36
CA VAL A 50 -14.11 1.81 12.91
C VAL A 50 -15.25 1.34 13.81
N GLU A 51 -15.26 0.07 14.25
CA GLU A 51 -16.40 -0.48 15.01
C GLU A 51 -16.27 -0.34 16.53
N SER A 52 -15.03 -0.27 17.03
CA SER A 52 -14.74 -0.17 18.46
C SER A 52 -15.38 1.10 19.07
N PRO A 53 -15.85 1.07 20.32
CA PRO A 53 -16.38 2.27 20.97
C PRO A 53 -15.40 3.46 21.04
N GLN A 54 -14.10 3.18 20.98
CA GLN A 54 -13.02 4.18 20.94
C GLN A 54 -12.53 4.50 19.52
N ALA A 55 -13.16 3.93 18.49
CA ALA A 55 -12.81 4.15 17.10
C ALA A 55 -12.91 5.63 16.71
N GLN A 56 -11.93 6.10 15.95
CA GLN A 56 -11.87 7.47 15.46
C GLN A 56 -12.29 7.61 13.99
N LEU A 57 -12.34 6.50 13.25
CA LEU A 57 -12.61 6.50 11.83
C LEU A 57 -14.05 6.05 11.55
N LYS A 58 -14.70 6.72 10.58
CA LYS A 58 -16.06 6.35 10.13
C LYS A 58 -16.05 5.20 9.12
N TYR A 59 -14.94 5.04 8.40
CA TYR A 59 -14.73 4.03 7.37
C TYR A 59 -13.23 3.90 7.08
N LEU A 60 -12.84 2.82 6.40
CA LEU A 60 -11.47 2.63 5.92
C LEU A 60 -11.38 2.86 4.41
N LEU A 61 -10.33 3.58 4.00
CA LEU A 61 -9.91 3.67 2.60
C LEU A 61 -8.99 2.49 2.30
N THR A 62 -9.54 1.38 1.82
CA THR A 62 -8.80 0.13 1.52
C THR A 62 -7.59 0.37 0.60
N TYR A 63 -7.70 1.30 -0.34
CA TYR A 63 -6.61 1.70 -1.23
C TYR A 63 -5.34 2.15 -0.49
N LYS A 64 -5.47 2.77 0.70
CA LYS A 64 -4.32 3.22 1.50
C LYS A 64 -3.48 2.07 2.07
N PHE A 65 -4.01 0.86 2.08
CA PHE A 65 -3.30 -0.36 2.48
C PHE A 65 -2.64 -1.07 1.30
N SER A 66 -2.87 -0.60 0.07
CA SER A 66 -2.25 -1.16 -1.13
C SER A 66 -0.77 -0.78 -1.23
N GLN A 67 0.02 -1.67 -1.83
CA GLN A 67 1.43 -1.41 -2.15
C GLN A 67 1.58 -0.38 -3.28
N ASP A 68 0.51 -0.04 -4.00
CA ASP A 68 0.52 0.89 -5.15
C ASP A 68 1.25 2.21 -4.83
N HIS A 69 1.12 2.72 -3.60
CA HIS A 69 1.83 3.92 -3.17
C HIS A 69 3.36 3.77 -3.20
N LEU A 70 3.88 2.59 -2.82
CA LEU A 70 5.29 2.27 -2.91
C LEU A 70 5.72 2.06 -4.36
N GLU A 71 4.88 1.44 -5.19
CA GLU A 71 5.17 1.26 -6.61
C GLU A 71 5.24 2.59 -7.35
N LEU A 72 4.32 3.52 -7.06
CA LEU A 72 4.35 4.89 -7.59
C LEU A 72 5.63 5.62 -7.15
N PHE A 73 6.02 5.46 -5.89
CA PHE A 73 7.25 6.03 -5.38
C PHE A 73 8.49 5.49 -6.11
N PHE A 74 8.60 4.17 -6.27
CA PHE A 74 9.72 3.59 -7.02
C PHE A 74 9.69 3.97 -8.50
N GLY A 75 8.51 4.08 -9.10
CA GLY A 75 8.35 4.63 -10.46
C GLY A 75 8.89 6.06 -10.57
N ALA A 76 8.62 6.91 -9.58
CA ALA A 76 9.15 8.28 -9.53
C ALA A 76 10.68 8.30 -9.36
N VAL A 77 11.22 7.39 -8.56
CA VAL A 77 12.67 7.23 -8.38
C VAL A 77 13.34 6.80 -9.69
N CYS A 78 12.79 5.82 -10.38
CA CYS A 78 13.30 5.36 -11.68
C CYS A 78 13.20 6.46 -12.74
N ALA A 79 12.08 7.21 -12.78
CA ALA A 79 11.90 8.34 -13.70
C ALA A 79 12.92 9.47 -13.45
N ALA A 80 13.25 9.75 -12.18
CA ALA A 80 14.25 10.75 -11.82
C ALA A 80 15.69 10.36 -12.24
N GLY A 81 15.93 9.07 -12.51
CA GLY A 81 17.19 8.55 -13.06
C GLY A 81 17.37 8.74 -14.58
N GLY A 82 16.35 9.26 -15.28
CA GLY A 82 16.39 9.49 -16.72
C GLY A 82 16.60 8.18 -17.49
N ALA A 83 17.67 8.10 -18.28
CA ALA A 83 18.03 6.89 -19.04
C ALA A 83 18.46 5.70 -18.17
N ASN A 84 18.76 5.91 -16.87
CA ASN A 84 19.06 4.84 -15.94
C ASN A 84 17.85 4.51 -15.05
N THR A 85 17.09 3.48 -15.43
CA THR A 85 15.92 3.00 -14.69
C THR A 85 16.27 2.05 -13.53
N ASN A 86 17.55 1.72 -13.33
CA ASN A 86 18.03 0.85 -12.25
C ASN A 86 19.11 1.56 -11.41
N PRO A 87 18.70 2.49 -10.51
CA PRO A 87 19.65 3.27 -9.73
C PRO A 87 20.44 2.39 -8.75
N THR A 88 21.74 2.62 -8.64
CA THR A 88 22.56 2.12 -7.53
C THR A 88 22.06 2.68 -6.19
N SER A 89 22.44 2.07 -5.06
CA SER A 89 22.06 2.57 -3.73
C SER A 89 22.47 4.03 -3.47
N VAL A 90 23.63 4.45 -4.01
CA VAL A 90 24.10 5.84 -3.94
C VAL A 90 23.20 6.78 -4.76
N GLN A 91 22.86 6.38 -5.98
CA GLN A 91 21.94 7.14 -6.85
C GLN A 91 20.54 7.22 -6.24
N PHE A 92 20.02 6.11 -5.73
CA PHE A 92 18.75 6.07 -5.01
C PHE A 92 18.74 7.08 -3.85
N THR A 93 19.79 7.08 -3.03
CA THR A 93 19.90 8.00 -1.88
C THR A 93 19.89 9.46 -2.32
N ALA A 94 20.62 9.80 -3.39
CA ALA A 94 20.64 11.16 -3.94
C ALA A 94 19.27 11.57 -4.51
N ILE A 95 18.62 10.69 -5.27
CA ILE A 95 17.28 10.90 -5.83
C ILE A 95 16.25 11.05 -4.71
N TYR A 96 16.29 10.19 -3.70
CA TYR A 96 15.40 10.25 -2.54
C TYR A 96 15.53 11.58 -1.80
N LYS A 97 16.75 12.03 -1.49
CA LYS A 97 16.98 13.35 -0.87
C LYS A 97 16.43 14.48 -1.72
N ARG A 98 16.62 14.43 -3.04
CA ARG A 98 16.07 15.42 -3.99
C ARG A 98 14.54 15.41 -4.00
N LEU A 99 13.91 14.24 -4.01
CA LEU A 99 12.46 14.08 -3.96
C LEU A 99 11.90 14.65 -2.65
N LEU A 100 12.52 14.33 -1.50
CA LEU A 100 12.13 14.86 -0.20
C LEU A 100 12.17 16.40 -0.17
N LEU A 101 13.26 17.01 -0.62
CA LEU A 101 13.39 18.46 -0.68
C LEU A 101 12.32 19.10 -1.60
N LYS A 102 12.06 18.48 -2.77
CA LYS A 102 11.02 18.96 -3.70
C LYS A 102 9.61 18.83 -3.09
N THR A 103 9.35 17.80 -2.29
CA THR A 103 8.04 17.63 -1.61
C THR A 103 7.85 18.56 -0.42
N SER A 104 8.93 18.94 0.29
CA SER A 104 8.90 19.83 1.45
C SER A 104 8.83 21.31 1.09
N ILE A 105 9.24 21.71 -0.11
CA ILE A 105 9.09 23.10 -0.56
C ILE A 105 7.64 23.30 -1.00
N LYS A 106 6.80 23.79 -0.08
CA LYS A 106 5.47 24.31 -0.36
C LYS A 106 5.38 25.76 0.14
N GLY A 107 5.51 26.69 -0.81
CA GLY A 107 5.19 28.12 -0.66
C GLY A 107 6.18 28.99 0.12
N GLY A 108 6.61 30.11 -0.49
CA GLY A 108 7.12 31.25 0.26
C GLY A 108 7.92 32.30 -0.51
N ILE A 109 7.26 33.18 -1.30
CA ILE A 109 7.51 34.64 -1.33
C ILE A 109 6.18 35.40 -1.58
N GLY A 110 5.06 34.98 -0.97
CA GLY A 110 3.76 35.66 -1.14
C GLY A 110 2.78 35.31 -0.02
N ASN A 111 1.99 36.29 0.42
CA ASN A 111 1.21 36.33 1.68
C ASN A 111 0.05 35.31 1.87
N VAL A 112 0.13 34.10 1.33
CA VAL A 112 -0.96 33.10 1.42
C VAL A 112 -0.53 31.93 2.34
N LYS A 113 -1.34 31.66 3.37
CA LYS A 113 -1.12 30.56 4.33
C LYS A 113 -1.73 29.26 3.81
N THR A 114 -0.96 28.17 3.87
CA THR A 114 -1.42 26.81 3.55
C THR A 114 -2.09 26.17 4.78
N LEU A 115 -3.38 25.85 4.65
CA LEU A 115 -4.10 24.98 5.58
C LEU A 115 -4.19 23.59 4.94
N GLU A 116 -3.35 22.69 5.44
CA GLU A 116 -3.23 21.27 5.12
C GLU A 116 -2.69 20.89 3.72
N GLU A 117 -1.50 20.29 3.73
CA GLU A 117 -0.85 19.77 2.55
C GLU A 117 -0.35 18.35 2.80
N VAL A 118 -1.15 17.36 2.40
CA VAL A 118 -0.63 16.00 2.22
C VAL A 118 -0.14 15.89 0.78
N GLN A 119 1.17 15.95 0.59
CA GLN A 119 1.78 15.99 -0.73
C GLN A 119 2.59 14.72 -1.02
N ILE A 120 2.06 13.87 -1.90
CA ILE A 120 2.74 12.70 -2.44
C ILE A 120 2.80 12.87 -3.96
N LEU A 121 3.92 13.40 -4.47
CA LEU A 121 4.33 13.37 -5.89
C LEU A 121 3.51 14.19 -6.91
N HIS A 122 4.10 15.31 -7.37
CA HIS A 122 3.78 15.91 -8.67
C HIS A 122 4.93 15.60 -9.65
N ILE A 123 4.67 14.76 -10.66
CA ILE A 123 5.59 14.54 -11.79
C ILE A 123 4.93 15.14 -13.03
N THR A 124 5.58 16.15 -13.60
CA THR A 124 5.35 16.58 -14.98
C THR A 124 6.68 16.41 -15.69
N GLY A 125 6.65 15.69 -16.82
CA GLY A 125 7.82 15.40 -17.67
C GLY A 125 8.41 16.65 -18.31
#